data_AF-A0A8T2Q4I1-F1
#
_entry.id   AF-A0A8T2Q4I1-F1
#
_cell.length_a   1.000
_cell.length_b   1.000
_cell.length_c   1.000
_cell.angle_alpha   90.00
_cell.angle_beta   90.00
_cell.angle_gamma   90.00
#
_symmetry.space_group_name_H-M   'P 1'
#
loop_
_entity.id
_entity.type
_entity.pdbx_description
1 polymer ?
#
loop_
_entity_poly.entity_id
_entity_poly.type
_entity_poly.pdbx_seq_one_letter_code
_entity_poly.pdbx_strand_id
1 'polypeptide(L)'
;MSTLKYAMTLDGKIAASTGHAAWVSSKESRQRVFATRGRTNAIIVGGNTVRRDNPRLTTRQEGGHLPARIVMSRCMHLPEDAELWDVSSAPTTVMTQRGARKDFQRRLEKKGVEIVEFDFLTPKAVMDYCYDRGFLSVLWECGGTLAAPAITSGVIHKVMAFIAPKIIGGVTAPSPVGDMGMVEMTQALNLADVSFEQIGPDMLISGFLQPIPDLQLSVPDGLDELSVQEAESFTEKPTVISFYKAWDPMGALSNFSPHPIEFMNEGVLEHWPGVEHYYQAQKFKGVQDTLAMDVVKKIQEAQSPEEAAQLGRSLAMRRPDLVRADWEDVKLEVMYKALKAKFSKYSGLRSLLLSTSGTILSESSPCDLFWGAGREGEGLNNLGRLLMRLRSHFLKEEQHAEYEPKTSTMNT
;
A
#
# COMPACT_ATOMS: atom_id res chain seq x y z
N MET A 1 -8.43 2.36 19.11
CA MET A 1 -9.40 2.19 18.01
C MET A 1 -9.33 3.36 17.03
N SER A 2 -9.29 3.09 15.72
CA SER A 2 -9.17 4.12 14.68
C SER A 2 -10.29 3.96 13.66
N THR A 3 -11.00 5.07 13.40
CA THR A 3 -12.24 5.09 12.60
C THR A 3 -12.04 5.98 11.37
N LEU A 4 -12.28 5.44 10.18
CA LEU A 4 -12.36 6.22 8.94
C LEU A 4 -13.78 6.73 8.75
N LYS A 5 -13.94 8.05 8.67
CA LYS A 5 -15.21 8.70 8.39
C LYS A 5 -15.13 9.42 7.05
N TYR A 6 -16.13 9.22 6.22
CA TYR A 6 -16.34 10.00 4.99
C TYR A 6 -17.82 10.29 4.75
N ALA A 7 -18.08 11.32 3.95
CA ALA A 7 -19.39 11.63 3.43
C ALA A 7 -19.33 11.60 1.90
N MET A 8 -20.27 10.89 1.27
CA MET A 8 -20.33 10.71 -0.18
C MET A 8 -21.74 10.87 -0.72
N THR A 9 -21.84 11.18 -2.00
CA THR A 9 -23.06 11.03 -2.80
C THR A 9 -23.41 9.54 -2.95
N LEU A 10 -24.62 9.24 -3.41
CA LEU A 10 -25.12 7.88 -3.62
C LEU A 10 -24.26 7.09 -4.63
N ASP A 11 -23.68 7.79 -5.61
CA ASP A 11 -22.74 7.26 -6.61
C ASP A 11 -21.27 7.29 -6.17
N GLY A 12 -21.01 7.49 -4.86
CA GLY A 12 -19.69 7.28 -4.27
C GLY A 12 -18.69 8.41 -4.48
N LYS A 13 -19.13 9.67 -4.57
CA LYS A 13 -18.26 10.84 -4.74
C LYS A 13 -18.23 11.73 -3.50
N ILE A 14 -17.03 12.21 -3.11
CA ILE A 14 -16.86 13.10 -1.94
C ILE A 14 -16.82 14.59 -2.33
N ALA A 15 -16.68 14.91 -3.61
CA ALA A 15 -16.71 16.26 -4.16
C ALA A 15 -17.05 16.22 -5.66
N ALA A 16 -17.41 17.37 -6.23
CA ALA A 16 -17.43 17.55 -7.68
C ALA A 16 -16.01 17.45 -8.28
N SER A 17 -15.90 17.28 -9.60
CA SER A 17 -14.63 17.31 -10.33
C SER A 17 -13.82 18.60 -10.13
N THR A 18 -14.49 19.71 -9.80
CA THR A 18 -13.85 21.00 -9.45
C THR A 18 -13.25 21.01 -8.03
N GLY A 19 -13.52 20.00 -7.21
CA GLY A 19 -13.18 19.94 -5.80
C GLY A 19 -14.24 20.51 -4.86
N HIS A 20 -15.35 21.05 -5.38
CA HIS A 20 -16.43 21.59 -4.54
C HIS A 20 -17.18 20.47 -3.80
N ALA A 21 -17.12 20.49 -2.47
CA ALA A 21 -17.70 19.46 -1.59
C ALA A 21 -18.81 19.99 -0.65
N ALA A 22 -19.04 21.31 -0.63
CA ALA A 22 -20.01 21.95 0.25
C ALA A 22 -21.42 22.00 -0.40
N TRP A 23 -22.42 21.26 0.05
CA TRP A 23 -22.40 20.23 1.09
C TRP A 23 -22.87 18.90 0.51
N VAL A 24 -22.04 17.87 0.63
CA VAL A 24 -22.44 16.49 0.36
C VAL A 24 -23.46 16.03 1.41
N SER A 25 -23.08 15.96 2.68
CA SER A 25 -23.97 15.50 3.77
C SER A 25 -24.93 16.57 4.29
N SER A 26 -26.00 16.14 4.94
CA SER A 26 -27.02 16.96 5.63
C SER A 26 -26.48 17.68 6.87
N LYS A 27 -27.28 18.59 7.45
CA LYS A 27 -26.92 19.30 8.68
C LYS A 27 -26.89 18.35 9.88
N GLU A 28 -27.84 17.42 9.91
CA GLU A 28 -28.04 16.37 10.90
C GLU A 28 -26.84 15.42 10.92
N SER A 29 -26.38 14.98 9.74
CA SER A 29 -25.15 14.19 9.60
C SER A 29 -23.92 14.94 10.11
N ARG A 30 -23.81 16.24 9.80
CA ARG A 30 -22.70 17.07 10.32
C ARG A 30 -22.77 17.20 11.85
N GLN A 31 -23.96 17.32 12.43
CA GLN A 31 -24.14 17.32 13.89
C GLN A 31 -23.69 16.00 14.53
N ARG A 32 -24.03 14.85 13.93
CA ARG A 32 -23.53 13.54 14.36
C ARG A 32 -22.01 13.50 14.36
N VAL A 33 -21.37 13.98 13.30
CA VAL A 33 -19.89 14.05 13.20
C VAL A 33 -19.30 14.95 14.28
N PHE A 34 -19.89 16.11 14.57
CA PHE A 34 -19.42 16.96 15.67
C PHE A 34 -19.47 16.24 17.02
N ALA A 35 -20.51 15.44 17.28
CA ALA A 35 -20.58 14.61 18.48
C ALA A 35 -19.51 13.50 18.50
N THR A 36 -19.23 12.87 17.35
CA THR A 36 -18.14 11.87 17.22
C THR A 36 -16.78 12.50 17.52
N ARG A 37 -16.50 13.69 17.00
CA ARG A 37 -15.26 14.43 17.30
C ARG A 37 -15.07 14.68 18.79
N GLY A 38 -16.16 15.01 19.51
CA GLY A 38 -16.13 15.21 20.96
C GLY A 38 -15.89 13.95 21.79
N ARG A 39 -15.88 12.77 21.17
CA ARG A 39 -15.58 11.48 21.81
C ARG A 39 -14.26 10.87 21.32
N THR A 40 -13.52 11.60 20.51
CA THR A 40 -12.28 11.12 19.89
C THR A 40 -11.08 11.89 20.48
N ASN A 41 -9.94 11.23 20.67
CA ASN A 41 -8.73 11.89 21.17
C ASN A 41 -7.99 12.68 20.08
N ALA A 42 -7.98 12.19 18.84
CA ALA A 42 -7.34 12.87 17.72
C ALA A 42 -8.10 12.74 16.40
N ILE A 43 -8.02 13.78 15.57
CA ILE A 43 -8.54 13.79 14.19
C ILE A 43 -7.37 13.91 13.22
N ILE A 44 -7.27 12.98 12.28
CA ILE A 44 -6.24 12.99 11.23
C ILE A 44 -6.83 13.44 9.90
N VAL A 45 -6.14 14.36 9.24
CA VAL A 45 -6.42 14.78 7.85
C VAL A 45 -5.15 14.82 7.00
N GLY A 46 -5.31 14.72 5.69
CA GLY A 46 -4.21 14.92 4.74
C GLY A 46 -4.07 16.39 4.32
N GLY A 47 -2.88 16.79 3.87
CA GLY A 47 -2.63 18.15 3.39
C GLY A 47 -3.53 18.61 2.24
N ASN A 48 -4.06 17.69 1.41
CA ASN A 48 -5.04 18.02 0.36
C ASN A 48 -6.34 18.58 0.95
N THR A 49 -6.85 17.97 2.03
CA THR A 49 -8.03 18.44 2.75
C THR A 49 -7.80 19.83 3.33
N VAL A 50 -6.62 20.09 3.89
CA VAL A 50 -6.26 21.42 4.40
C VAL A 50 -6.27 22.47 3.29
N ARG A 51 -5.65 22.16 2.14
CA ARG A 51 -5.58 23.08 0.99
C ARG A 51 -6.94 23.39 0.36
N ARG A 52 -7.84 22.41 0.32
CA ARG A 52 -9.13 22.54 -0.39
C ARG A 52 -10.25 23.05 0.51
N ASP A 53 -10.29 22.56 1.76
CA ASP A 53 -11.45 22.75 2.62
C ASP A 53 -11.17 23.71 3.79
N ASN A 54 -9.89 24.02 4.06
CA ASN A 54 -9.44 24.83 5.20
C ASN A 54 -10.24 24.53 6.51
N PRO A 55 -10.26 23.26 6.97
CA PRO A 55 -11.20 22.84 8.00
C PRO A 55 -10.74 23.33 9.38
N ARG A 56 -11.69 23.59 10.28
CA ARG A 56 -11.39 23.87 11.70
C ARG A 56 -11.06 22.62 12.51
N LEU A 57 -11.69 21.50 12.15
CA LEU A 57 -11.63 20.20 12.85
C LEU A 57 -11.92 20.27 14.36
N THR A 58 -12.74 21.24 14.78
CA THR A 58 -13.18 21.37 16.17
C THR A 58 -14.52 20.67 16.42
N THR A 59 -14.84 20.51 17.70
CA THR A 59 -16.20 20.29 18.17
C THR A 59 -16.94 21.62 18.18
N ARG A 60 -18.26 21.62 17.96
CA ARG A 60 -19.11 22.82 18.09
C ARG A 60 -19.88 22.83 19.42
N GLN A 61 -19.40 22.06 20.41
CA GLN A 61 -19.99 21.98 21.74
C GLN A 61 -19.10 22.77 22.71
N GLU A 62 -19.68 23.76 23.38
CA GLU A 62 -18.99 24.51 24.43
C GLU A 62 -18.63 23.60 25.61
N GLY A 63 -17.42 23.77 26.15
CA GLY A 63 -16.94 23.02 27.33
C GLY A 63 -16.67 21.52 27.09
N GLY A 64 -16.80 21.03 25.86
CA GLY A 64 -16.54 19.63 25.51
C GLY A 64 -15.06 19.29 25.32
N HIS A 65 -14.75 17.99 25.23
CA HIS A 65 -13.42 17.52 24.87
C HIS A 65 -13.00 18.06 23.49
N LEU A 66 -11.77 18.56 23.39
CA LEU A 66 -11.17 19.03 22.15
C LEU A 66 -10.18 17.97 21.64
N PRO A 67 -10.43 17.36 20.47
CA PRO A 67 -9.50 16.41 19.90
C PRO A 67 -8.22 17.10 19.42
N ALA A 68 -7.08 16.42 19.54
CA ALA A 68 -5.86 16.82 18.86
C ALA A 68 -6.04 16.78 17.34
N ARG A 69 -5.55 17.79 16.63
CA ARG A 69 -5.66 17.89 15.18
C ARG A 69 -4.33 17.50 14.56
N ILE A 70 -4.32 16.43 13.79
CA ILE A 70 -3.12 15.89 13.15
C ILE A 70 -3.22 16.11 11.64
N VAL A 71 -2.25 16.82 11.08
CA VAL A 71 -2.13 17.05 9.64
C VAL A 71 -0.98 16.24 9.09
N MET A 72 -1.27 15.32 8.17
CA MET A 72 -0.24 14.58 7.44
C MET A 72 0.13 15.33 6.15
N SER A 73 1.39 15.75 6.03
CA SER A 73 1.92 16.43 4.85
C SER A 73 3.40 16.16 4.65
N ARG A 74 3.75 15.26 3.72
CA ARG A 74 5.15 14.88 3.43
C ARG A 74 6.05 16.07 3.06
N CYS A 75 5.58 16.97 2.20
CA CYS A 75 6.39 18.07 1.68
C CYS A 75 6.15 19.43 2.36
N MET A 76 5.33 19.50 3.41
CA MET A 76 4.93 20.76 4.06
C MET A 76 4.32 21.80 3.10
N HIS A 77 3.76 21.39 1.95
CA HIS A 77 3.07 22.29 1.04
C HIS A 77 1.66 22.59 1.57
N LEU A 78 1.58 23.31 2.68
CA LEU A 78 0.33 23.69 3.33
C LEU A 78 0.13 25.22 3.21
N PRO A 79 -1.12 25.71 3.26
CA PRO A 79 -1.40 27.14 3.27
C PRO A 79 -0.73 27.82 4.48
N GLU A 80 -0.21 29.04 4.30
CA GLU A 80 0.39 29.80 5.41
C GLU A 80 -0.64 30.23 6.45
N ASP A 81 -1.86 30.50 5.96
CA ASP A 81 -3.02 30.84 6.74
C ASP A 81 -4.06 29.73 6.57
N ALA A 82 -4.22 28.94 7.63
CA ALA A 82 -5.24 27.92 7.74
C ALA A 82 -5.84 27.98 9.15
N GLU A 83 -7.13 27.64 9.25
CA GLU A 83 -7.88 27.60 10.51
C GLU A 83 -7.26 26.61 11.53
N LEU A 84 -6.49 25.63 11.04
CA LEU A 84 -5.76 24.66 11.87
C LEU A 84 -4.57 25.26 12.62
N TRP A 85 -4.06 26.42 12.19
CA TRP A 85 -2.90 27.07 12.81
C TRP A 85 -3.27 27.90 14.03
N ASP A 86 -4.56 28.15 14.26
CA ASP A 86 -5.04 28.68 15.53
C ASP A 86 -5.09 27.56 16.57
N VAL A 87 -4.00 27.38 17.30
CA VAL A 87 -3.87 26.34 18.35
C VAL A 87 -4.69 26.64 19.61
N SER A 88 -5.22 27.86 19.76
CA SER A 88 -6.12 28.20 20.88
C SER A 88 -7.46 27.46 20.77
N SER A 89 -7.89 27.16 19.54
CA SER A 89 -9.10 26.40 19.26
C SER A 89 -8.98 24.89 19.56
N ALA A 90 -7.78 24.31 19.39
CA ALA A 90 -7.43 22.92 19.70
C ALA A 90 -5.93 22.67 19.42
N PRO A 91 -5.26 21.74 20.12
CA PRO A 91 -3.86 21.42 19.82
C PRO A 91 -3.71 20.89 18.39
N THR A 92 -2.67 21.35 17.69
CA THR A 92 -2.38 20.94 16.31
C THR A 92 -0.97 20.42 16.19
N THR A 93 -0.85 19.24 15.59
CA THR A 93 0.43 18.61 15.22
C THR A 93 0.47 18.43 13.71
N VAL A 94 1.56 18.84 13.07
CA VAL A 94 1.84 18.54 11.66
C VAL A 94 2.91 17.48 11.60
N MET A 95 2.57 16.36 10.97
CA MET A 95 3.48 15.27 10.72
C MET A 95 4.03 15.38 9.31
N THR A 96 5.35 15.37 9.20
CA THR A 96 6.03 15.64 7.94
C THR A 96 7.23 14.74 7.71
N GLN A 97 7.73 14.70 6.49
CA GLN A 97 8.94 13.94 6.17
C GLN A 97 10.18 14.77 6.49
N ARG A 98 11.21 14.13 7.04
CA ARG A 98 12.45 14.79 7.46
C ARG A 98 13.01 15.67 6.35
N GLY A 99 13.27 16.93 6.69
CA GLY A 99 13.86 17.92 5.77
C GLY A 99 12.85 18.74 4.97
N ALA A 100 11.55 18.52 5.12
CA ALA A 100 10.53 19.25 4.37
C ALA A 100 10.36 20.71 4.85
N ARG A 101 10.71 21.70 3.99
CA ARG A 101 10.49 23.15 4.20
C ARG A 101 10.75 23.65 5.64
N LYS A 102 11.97 23.49 6.16
CA LYS A 102 12.35 23.87 7.53
C LYS A 102 12.01 25.31 7.93
N ASP A 103 12.03 26.27 6.99
CA ASP A 103 11.60 27.64 7.28
C ASP A 103 10.11 27.75 7.60
N PHE A 104 9.28 26.96 6.91
CA PHE A 104 7.85 26.93 7.15
C PHE A 104 7.51 26.17 8.44
N GLN A 105 8.21 25.08 8.73
CA GLN A 105 8.14 24.40 10.04
C GLN A 105 8.37 25.41 11.18
N ARG A 106 9.48 26.17 11.14
CA ARG A 106 9.79 27.20 12.13
C ARG A 106 8.72 28.29 12.27
N ARG A 107 8.01 28.64 11.20
CA ARG A 107 6.89 29.59 11.26
C ARG A 107 5.68 29.00 11.97
N LEU A 108 5.37 27.73 11.74
CA LEU A 108 4.27 27.04 12.41
C LEU A 108 4.58 26.76 13.89
N GLU A 109 5.81 26.38 14.21
CA GLU A 109 6.27 26.22 15.60
C GLU A 109 6.11 27.52 16.40
N LYS A 110 6.42 28.67 15.79
CA LYS A 110 6.16 29.99 16.41
C LYS A 110 4.68 30.29 16.65
N LYS A 111 3.77 29.68 15.89
CA LYS A 111 2.31 29.72 16.12
C LYS A 111 1.86 28.69 17.18
N GLY A 112 2.78 27.93 17.77
CA GLY A 112 2.48 26.89 18.77
C GLY A 112 2.08 25.54 18.17
N VAL A 113 2.21 25.37 16.85
CA VAL A 113 1.94 24.09 16.17
C VAL A 113 3.13 23.15 16.40
N GLU A 114 2.83 21.94 16.84
CA GLU A 114 3.84 20.89 17.01
C GLU A 114 4.23 20.31 15.65
N ILE A 115 5.53 20.16 15.38
CA ILE A 115 6.03 19.53 14.16
C ILE A 115 6.73 18.22 14.52
N VAL A 116 6.32 17.13 13.88
CA VAL A 116 6.94 15.80 14.05
C VAL A 116 7.49 15.35 12.70
N GLU A 117 8.80 15.16 12.64
CA GLU A 117 9.47 14.65 11.45
C GLU A 117 9.61 13.13 11.49
N PHE A 118 9.26 12.48 10.39
CA PHE A 118 9.47 11.05 10.16
C PHE A 118 10.44 10.88 8.99
N ASP A 119 11.27 9.84 9.03
CA ASP A 119 12.10 9.47 7.86
C ASP A 119 11.21 9.08 6.66
N PHE A 120 10.12 8.36 6.98
CA PHE A 120 9.06 8.00 6.05
C PHE A 120 7.71 8.20 6.75
N LEU A 121 6.95 9.21 6.31
CA LEU A 121 5.62 9.48 6.86
C LEU A 121 4.60 8.50 6.30
N THR A 122 4.18 7.54 7.12
CA THR A 122 3.17 6.51 6.77
C THR A 122 2.01 6.52 7.77
N PRO A 123 0.80 6.06 7.40
CA PRO A 123 -0.32 5.95 8.35
C PRO A 123 0.01 5.11 9.59
N LYS A 124 0.79 4.04 9.41
CA LYS A 124 1.28 3.20 10.52
C LYS A 124 2.15 3.98 11.50
N ALA A 125 3.17 4.68 11.01
CA ALA A 125 4.05 5.48 11.87
C ALA A 125 3.28 6.59 12.62
N VAL A 126 2.26 7.19 11.98
CA VAL A 126 1.37 8.16 12.63
C VAL A 126 0.55 7.53 13.73
N MET A 127 0.07 6.30 13.54
CA MET A 127 -0.71 5.60 14.56
C MET A 127 0.15 5.07 15.70
N ASP A 128 1.38 4.64 15.44
CA ASP A 128 2.35 4.29 16.49
C ASP A 128 2.62 5.53 17.38
N TYR A 129 2.82 6.69 16.77
CA TYR A 129 2.93 7.96 17.50
C TYR A 129 1.65 8.28 18.32
N CYS A 130 0.47 8.05 17.76
CA CYS A 130 -0.79 8.26 18.48
C CYS A 130 -0.92 7.31 19.67
N TYR A 131 -0.47 6.06 19.51
CA TYR A 131 -0.45 5.07 20.56
C TYR A 131 0.47 5.49 21.71
N ASP A 132 1.70 5.91 21.40
CA ASP A 132 2.67 6.41 22.39
C ASP A 132 2.18 7.64 23.14
N ARG A 133 1.33 8.46 22.49
CA ARG A 133 0.62 9.61 23.09
C ARG A 133 -0.57 9.23 23.96
N GLY A 134 -0.92 7.96 24.04
CA GLY A 134 -2.08 7.46 24.79
C GLY A 134 -3.42 7.75 24.10
N PHE A 135 -3.44 7.99 22.78
CA PHE A 135 -4.70 8.22 22.05
C PHE A 135 -5.44 6.91 21.83
N LEU A 136 -6.49 6.69 22.64
CA LEU A 136 -7.33 5.50 22.58
C LEU A 136 -8.27 5.49 21.37
N SER A 137 -8.61 6.68 20.87
CA SER A 137 -9.55 6.87 19.77
C SER A 137 -9.05 7.90 18.76
N VAL A 138 -9.01 7.51 17.48
CA VAL A 138 -8.55 8.37 16.38
C VAL A 138 -9.58 8.36 15.25
N LEU A 139 -9.91 9.54 14.72
CA LEU A 139 -10.87 9.73 13.62
C LEU A 139 -10.13 10.23 12.38
N TRP A 140 -10.24 9.50 11.28
CA TRP A 140 -9.69 9.89 9.99
C TRP A 140 -10.78 10.59 9.18
N GLU A 141 -10.59 11.88 8.89
CA GLU A 141 -11.46 12.68 8.02
C GLU A 141 -10.70 13.13 6.77
N CYS A 142 -10.10 12.17 6.08
CA CYS A 142 -9.22 12.42 4.95
C CYS A 142 -9.86 12.05 3.60
N GLY A 143 -9.30 12.57 2.52
CA GLY A 143 -9.69 12.16 1.16
C GLY A 143 -9.14 10.78 0.76
N GLY A 144 -9.64 10.26 -0.37
CA GLY A 144 -9.33 8.91 -0.85
C GLY A 144 -7.85 8.55 -0.96
N THR A 145 -7.00 9.52 -1.32
CA THR A 145 -5.54 9.33 -1.43
C THR A 145 -4.88 8.95 -0.10
N LEU A 146 -5.40 9.42 1.03
CA LEU A 146 -4.87 9.04 2.35
C LEU A 146 -5.67 7.88 2.97
N ALA A 147 -6.97 7.80 2.67
CA ALA A 147 -7.81 6.73 3.17
C ALA A 147 -7.36 5.34 2.67
N ALA A 148 -7.01 5.22 1.38
CA ALA A 148 -6.54 3.96 0.80
C ALA A 148 -5.30 3.38 1.51
N PRO A 149 -4.16 4.08 1.60
CA PRO A 149 -3.00 3.55 2.31
C PRO A 149 -3.25 3.38 3.83
N ALA A 150 -4.13 4.18 4.45
CA ALA A 150 -4.52 3.96 5.84
C ALA A 150 -5.26 2.62 6.02
N ILE A 151 -6.20 2.29 5.13
CA ILE A 151 -6.88 1.00 5.11
C ILE A 151 -5.87 -0.13 4.82
N THR A 152 -5.08 -0.02 3.75
CA THR A 152 -4.12 -1.06 3.34
C THR A 152 -3.04 -1.33 4.39
N SER A 153 -2.67 -0.33 5.19
CA SER A 153 -1.72 -0.50 6.30
C SER A 153 -2.30 -1.15 7.56
N GLY A 154 -3.60 -1.47 7.57
CA GLY A 154 -4.28 -2.12 8.69
C GLY A 154 -4.58 -1.20 9.88
N VAL A 155 -4.43 0.12 9.73
CA VAL A 155 -4.64 1.06 10.86
C VAL A 155 -6.08 1.54 11.02
N ILE A 156 -6.93 1.30 10.02
CA ILE A 156 -8.36 1.63 10.09
C ILE A 156 -9.10 0.39 10.58
N HIS A 157 -9.79 0.54 11.71
CA HIS A 157 -10.54 -0.55 12.34
C HIS A 157 -12.03 -0.45 12.03
N LYS A 158 -12.56 0.76 11.98
CA LYS A 158 -14.00 1.03 11.77
C LYS A 158 -14.21 1.99 10.62
N VAL A 159 -15.27 1.79 9.84
CA VAL A 159 -15.74 2.72 8.82
C VAL A 159 -17.05 3.36 9.25
N MET A 160 -17.19 4.66 9.00
CA MET A 160 -18.43 5.44 9.13
C MET A 160 -18.69 6.19 7.81
N ALA A 161 -19.54 5.61 6.97
CA ALA A 161 -19.87 6.11 5.65
C ALA A 161 -21.23 6.82 5.66
N PHE A 162 -21.22 8.15 5.52
CA PHE A 162 -22.44 8.94 5.35
C PHE A 162 -22.77 9.04 3.85
N ILE A 163 -23.93 8.53 3.44
CA ILE A 163 -24.38 8.49 2.05
C ILE A 163 -25.55 9.46 1.89
N ALA A 164 -25.32 10.54 1.14
CA ALA A 164 -26.35 11.51 0.81
C ALA A 164 -27.14 11.07 -0.44
N PRO A 165 -28.46 11.34 -0.50
CA PRO A 165 -29.31 11.00 -1.65
C PRO A 165 -29.07 12.00 -2.81
N LYS A 166 -27.84 12.02 -3.32
CA LYS A 166 -27.35 12.90 -4.39
C LYS A 166 -26.56 12.06 -5.39
N ILE A 167 -26.56 12.47 -6.66
CA ILE A 167 -25.73 11.86 -7.72
C ILE A 167 -25.02 13.00 -8.44
N ILE A 168 -23.73 12.86 -8.71
CA ILE A 168 -22.95 13.91 -9.38
C ILE A 168 -22.12 13.40 -10.56
N GLY A 169 -21.78 12.12 -10.59
CA GLY A 169 -20.97 11.49 -11.62
C GLY A 169 -19.53 12.02 -11.64
N GLY A 170 -18.93 12.01 -12.83
CA GLY A 170 -17.58 12.54 -13.05
C GLY A 170 -16.50 11.48 -12.89
N VAL A 171 -15.77 11.23 -13.97
CA VAL A 171 -14.61 10.33 -13.99
C VAL A 171 -13.50 10.84 -13.05
N THR A 172 -13.31 12.16 -13.02
CA THR A 172 -12.30 12.82 -12.18
C THR A 172 -12.82 13.23 -10.80
N ALA A 173 -14.11 13.00 -10.50
CA ALA A 173 -14.68 13.30 -9.20
C ALA A 173 -14.13 12.32 -8.16
N PRO A 174 -13.58 12.82 -7.02
CA PRO A 174 -12.89 11.98 -6.06
C PRO A 174 -13.83 11.02 -5.33
N SER A 175 -13.36 9.80 -5.09
CA SER A 175 -14.00 8.78 -4.25
C SER A 175 -13.51 8.85 -2.79
N PRO A 176 -14.26 8.26 -1.83
CA PRO A 176 -13.87 8.23 -0.43
C PRO A 176 -12.61 7.41 -0.15
N VAL A 177 -12.40 6.35 -0.93
CA VAL A 177 -11.22 5.49 -0.88
C VAL A 177 -10.60 5.53 -2.28
N GLY A 178 -9.30 5.83 -2.33
CA GLY A 178 -8.52 5.83 -3.56
C GLY A 178 -8.18 4.41 -4.02
N ASP A 179 -7.20 4.31 -4.91
CA ASP A 179 -6.73 3.01 -5.38
C ASP A 179 -6.06 2.21 -4.25
N MET A 180 -6.53 0.97 -4.05
CA MET A 180 -5.97 0.01 -3.10
C MET A 180 -5.23 -1.15 -3.81
N GLY A 181 -5.12 -1.11 -5.14
CA GLY A 181 -4.50 -2.15 -5.95
C GLY A 181 -5.33 -3.42 -6.12
N MET A 182 -6.63 -3.37 -5.77
CA MET A 182 -7.58 -4.47 -5.95
C MET A 182 -8.15 -4.44 -7.36
N VAL A 183 -8.11 -5.58 -8.05
CA VAL A 183 -8.54 -5.74 -9.45
C VAL A 183 -9.70 -6.73 -9.61
N GLU A 184 -10.00 -7.53 -8.58
CA GLU A 184 -11.10 -8.49 -8.55
C GLU A 184 -12.03 -8.24 -7.35
N MET A 185 -13.34 -8.46 -7.52
CA MET A 185 -14.33 -8.26 -6.44
C MET A 185 -14.12 -9.20 -5.24
N THR A 186 -13.50 -10.36 -5.45
CA THR A 186 -13.10 -11.29 -4.39
C THR A 186 -12.06 -10.71 -3.43
N GLN A 187 -11.36 -9.63 -3.83
CA GLN A 187 -10.37 -8.93 -3.01
C GLN A 187 -10.99 -7.80 -2.18
N ALA A 188 -12.25 -7.44 -2.45
CA ALA A 188 -12.92 -6.35 -1.75
C ALA A 188 -13.05 -6.67 -0.24
N LEU A 189 -12.80 -5.66 0.59
CA LEU A 189 -12.91 -5.81 2.04
C LEU A 189 -14.38 -5.80 2.46
N ASN A 190 -14.78 -6.85 3.16
CA ASN A 190 -16.09 -6.90 3.81
C ASN A 190 -16.04 -6.16 5.15
N LEU A 191 -17.13 -5.46 5.47
CA LEU A 191 -17.34 -4.93 6.81
C LEU A 191 -18.02 -5.99 7.68
N ALA A 192 -17.54 -6.16 8.91
CA ALA A 192 -18.20 -6.91 9.97
C ALA A 192 -19.07 -6.00 10.84
N ASP A 193 -20.06 -6.57 11.53
CA ASP A 193 -21.01 -5.86 12.41
C ASP A 193 -21.61 -4.60 11.79
N VAL A 194 -22.13 -4.76 10.56
CA VAL A 194 -22.63 -3.63 9.79
C VAL A 194 -23.95 -3.12 10.37
N SER A 195 -23.99 -1.82 10.64
CA SER A 195 -25.17 -1.07 11.05
C SER A 195 -25.57 -0.06 9.98
N PHE A 196 -26.88 0.04 9.75
CA PHE A 196 -27.51 0.98 8.82
C PHE A 196 -28.44 1.89 9.63
N GLU A 197 -28.19 3.19 9.59
CA GLU A 197 -28.95 4.19 10.35
C GLU A 197 -29.34 5.37 9.47
N GLN A 198 -30.62 5.72 9.42
CA GLN A 198 -31.07 6.92 8.73
C GLN A 198 -30.82 8.18 9.59
N ILE A 199 -30.14 9.19 9.02
CA ILE A 199 -29.85 10.46 9.69
C ILE A 199 -30.35 11.62 8.83
N GLY A 200 -31.56 12.07 9.13
CA GLY A 200 -32.27 13.02 8.27
C GLY A 200 -32.45 12.43 6.87
N PRO A 201 -32.00 13.12 5.80
CA PRO A 201 -32.07 12.58 4.44
C PRO A 201 -30.94 11.62 4.09
N ASP A 202 -29.88 11.53 4.90
CA ASP A 202 -28.70 10.69 4.61
C ASP A 202 -28.84 9.30 5.25
N MET A 203 -28.07 8.33 4.75
CA MET A 203 -27.88 7.01 5.35
C MET A 203 -26.46 6.89 5.93
N LEU A 204 -26.34 6.49 7.19
CA LEU A 204 -25.06 6.09 7.78
C LEU A 204 -24.92 4.57 7.70
N ILE A 205 -23.88 4.11 7.00
CA ILE A 205 -23.41 2.73 7.06
C ILE A 205 -22.16 2.71 7.93
N SER A 206 -22.11 1.85 8.94
CA SER A 206 -20.91 1.69 9.76
C SER A 206 -20.63 0.22 10.06
N GLY A 207 -19.35 -0.14 10.22
CA GLY A 207 -18.92 -1.51 10.49
C GLY A 207 -17.40 -1.57 10.66
N PHE A 208 -16.88 -2.74 11.01
CA PHE A 208 -15.45 -2.96 11.24
C PHE A 208 -14.77 -3.61 10.04
N LEU A 209 -13.54 -3.22 9.75
CA LEU A 209 -12.68 -3.92 8.80
C LEU A 209 -12.02 -5.12 9.49
N GLN A 210 -11.93 -6.25 8.79
CA GLN A 210 -11.27 -7.46 9.29
C GLN A 210 -9.78 -7.50 8.84
N PRO A 211 -8.87 -8.01 9.67
CA PRO A 211 -9.11 -8.49 11.04
C PRO A 211 -9.28 -7.32 12.03
N ILE A 212 -10.15 -7.49 13.02
CA ILE A 212 -10.22 -6.58 14.18
C ILE A 212 -9.04 -6.97 15.09
N PRO A 213 -8.02 -6.10 15.28
CA PRO A 213 -6.97 -6.34 16.27
C PRO A 213 -7.63 -6.29 17.66
N ASP A 214 -7.58 -7.42 18.35
CA ASP A 214 -7.92 -7.63 19.75
C ASP A 214 -9.23 -6.99 20.23
N LEU A 215 -10.33 -7.68 19.94
CA LEU A 215 -11.48 -7.74 20.83
C LEU A 215 -11.62 -9.18 21.38
N GLN A 216 -10.49 -9.80 21.73
CA GLN A 216 -10.51 -10.81 22.78
C GLN A 216 -10.69 -10.05 24.09
N LEU A 217 -11.96 -9.81 24.45
CA LEU A 217 -12.31 -9.67 25.86
C LEU A 217 -11.82 -10.97 26.52
N SER A 218 -10.70 -10.92 27.22
CA SER A 218 -10.35 -11.95 28.19
C SER A 218 -11.43 -11.89 29.27
N VAL A 219 -12.49 -12.67 29.08
CA VAL A 219 -13.31 -13.11 30.20
C VAL A 219 -12.33 -13.82 31.13
N PRO A 220 -12.21 -13.45 32.41
CA PRO A 220 -11.40 -14.21 33.34
C PRO A 220 -11.95 -15.63 33.38
N ASP A 221 -11.22 -16.59 32.83
CA ASP A 221 -11.65 -17.97 32.79
C ASP A 221 -11.68 -18.54 34.19
N GLY A 222 -12.87 -19.03 34.54
CA GLY A 222 -13.17 -19.72 35.76
C GLY A 222 -14.53 -20.40 35.66
N LEU A 223 -14.84 -21.02 34.51
CA LEU A 223 -15.85 -22.07 34.36
C LEU A 223 -15.45 -22.97 33.18
N ASP A 224 -14.60 -23.93 33.53
CA ASP A 224 -14.56 -25.33 33.14
C ASP A 224 -14.99 -25.81 31.74
N GLU A 225 -14.11 -26.70 31.24
CA GLU A 225 -14.32 -27.72 30.22
C GLU A 225 -14.44 -27.22 28.78
N LEU A 226 -13.35 -27.33 28.01
CA LEU A 226 -13.23 -28.30 26.90
C LEU A 226 -11.78 -28.36 26.35
N SER A 227 -11.46 -29.49 25.75
CA SER A 227 -10.17 -30.18 25.69
C SER A 227 -9.04 -29.57 24.86
N VAL A 228 -7.80 -29.85 25.30
CA VAL A 228 -6.48 -29.49 24.74
C VAL A 228 -6.13 -30.21 23.42
N GLN A 229 -6.99 -30.15 22.39
CA GLN A 229 -6.68 -30.79 21.09
C GLN A 229 -6.90 -29.93 19.84
N GLU A 230 -7.25 -28.64 19.98
CA GLU A 230 -7.39 -27.72 18.84
C GLU A 230 -6.41 -26.53 18.88
N ALA A 231 -5.28 -26.68 19.59
CA ALA A 231 -4.28 -25.63 19.78
C ALA A 231 -3.21 -25.54 18.66
N GLU A 232 -3.42 -26.18 17.51
CA GLU A 232 -2.46 -26.16 16.38
C GLU A 232 -3.17 -25.89 15.04
N SER A 233 -3.56 -24.64 14.74
CA SER A 233 -3.39 -24.00 13.41
C SER A 233 -4.21 -22.70 13.26
N PHE A 234 -3.77 -21.59 13.85
CA PHE A 234 -4.20 -20.26 13.40
C PHE A 234 -3.02 -19.29 13.44
N THR A 235 -2.09 -19.46 12.50
CA THR A 235 -1.16 -18.38 12.13
C THR A 235 -1.84 -17.55 11.05
N GLU A 236 -2.44 -16.42 11.40
CA GLU A 236 -3.00 -15.48 10.43
C GLU A 236 -1.91 -15.02 9.45
N LYS A 237 -2.09 -15.32 8.16
CA LYS A 237 -1.15 -14.88 7.11
C LYS A 237 -1.35 -13.38 6.84
N PRO A 238 -0.28 -12.57 6.72
CA PRO A 238 -0.39 -11.16 6.43
C PRO A 238 -1.04 -10.91 5.06
N THR A 239 -1.98 -9.96 4.98
CA THR A 239 -2.72 -9.61 3.75
C THR A 239 -1.84 -9.02 2.65
N VAL A 240 -0.73 -8.37 3.02
CA VAL A 240 0.30 -7.85 2.11
C VAL A 240 1.67 -8.27 2.60
N ILE A 241 2.47 -8.83 1.70
CA ILE A 241 3.88 -9.15 1.94
C ILE A 241 4.73 -8.17 1.14
N SER A 242 5.40 -7.28 1.87
CA SER A 242 6.39 -6.37 1.32
C SER A 242 7.77 -7.02 1.26
N PHE A 243 8.48 -6.80 0.16
CA PHE A 243 9.88 -7.21 0.01
C PHE A 243 10.62 -6.14 -0.79
N TYR A 244 11.89 -5.90 -0.50
CA TYR A 244 12.68 -4.93 -1.25
C TYR A 244 14.11 -5.42 -1.44
N LYS A 245 14.85 -5.58 -0.35
CA LYS A 245 16.26 -5.98 -0.40
C LYS A 245 16.41 -7.48 -0.36
N ALA A 246 17.45 -7.98 -1.03
CA ALA A 246 17.73 -9.41 -1.11
C ALA A 246 17.98 -10.08 0.26
N TRP A 247 18.36 -9.29 1.28
CA TRP A 247 18.62 -9.75 2.64
C TRP A 247 17.41 -9.62 3.60
N ASP A 248 16.26 -9.14 3.11
CA ASP A 248 15.05 -9.09 3.91
C ASP A 248 14.47 -10.51 4.12
N PRO A 249 13.59 -10.73 5.13
CA PRO A 249 12.94 -12.04 5.35
C PRO A 249 12.26 -12.62 4.10
N MET A 250 11.73 -11.74 3.23
CA MET A 250 11.12 -12.09 1.93
C MET A 250 12.01 -11.67 0.75
N GLY A 251 13.28 -11.33 1.00
CA GLY A 251 14.23 -10.82 0.01
C GLY A 251 14.54 -11.78 -1.12
N ALA A 252 14.29 -13.08 -0.91
CA ALA A 252 14.36 -14.09 -1.95
C ALA A 252 13.35 -13.87 -3.09
N LEU A 253 12.29 -13.07 -2.87
CA LEU A 253 11.35 -12.65 -3.91
C LEU A 253 11.94 -11.58 -4.86
N SER A 254 12.95 -10.84 -4.42
CA SER A 254 13.59 -9.79 -5.21
C SER A 254 14.35 -10.35 -6.43
N ASN A 255 14.36 -9.60 -7.53
CA ASN A 255 15.22 -9.84 -8.68
C ASN A 255 16.72 -9.62 -8.36
N PHE A 256 17.02 -8.90 -7.27
CA PHE A 256 18.37 -8.73 -6.73
C PHE A 256 18.83 -9.90 -5.84
N SER A 257 17.99 -10.93 -5.67
CA SER A 257 18.39 -12.11 -4.89
C SER A 257 19.44 -12.94 -5.64
N PRO A 258 20.54 -13.38 -4.99
CA PRO A 258 21.69 -14.01 -5.64
C PRO A 258 21.43 -15.48 -5.98
N HIS A 259 20.55 -15.71 -6.96
CA HIS A 259 20.16 -17.04 -7.42
C HIS A 259 20.43 -17.18 -8.93
N PRO A 260 21.43 -17.99 -9.33
CA PRO A 260 21.71 -18.26 -10.73
C PRO A 260 20.51 -18.85 -11.47
N ILE A 261 20.31 -18.44 -12.71
CA ILE A 261 19.20 -18.91 -13.55
C ILE A 261 19.75 -19.58 -14.81
N GLU A 262 19.03 -20.62 -15.25
CA GLU A 262 19.30 -21.31 -16.50
C GLU A 262 17.99 -21.66 -17.19
N PHE A 263 17.94 -21.55 -18.51
CA PHE A 263 16.79 -21.94 -19.31
C PHE A 263 17.16 -22.08 -20.78
N MET A 264 16.35 -22.84 -21.50
CA MET A 264 16.47 -22.97 -22.96
C MET A 264 15.91 -21.72 -23.64
N ASN A 265 16.71 -21.10 -24.50
CA ASN A 265 16.29 -20.01 -25.36
C ASN A 265 16.66 -20.33 -26.81
N GLU A 266 15.66 -20.47 -27.69
CA GLU A 266 15.86 -20.79 -29.12
C GLU A 266 16.77 -22.01 -29.34
N GLY A 267 16.67 -23.02 -28.48
CA GLY A 267 17.47 -24.26 -28.55
C GLY A 267 18.87 -24.17 -27.94
N VAL A 268 19.28 -23.01 -27.43
CA VAL A 268 20.55 -22.81 -26.73
C VAL A 268 20.29 -22.71 -25.22
N LEU A 269 21.08 -23.43 -24.43
CA LEU A 269 21.05 -23.32 -22.98
C LEU A 269 21.78 -22.03 -22.57
N GLU A 270 21.05 -21.09 -21.98
CA GLU A 270 21.63 -19.87 -21.42
C GLU A 270 21.81 -20.01 -19.90
N HIS A 271 22.95 -19.53 -19.40
CA HIS A 271 23.27 -19.47 -17.96
C HIS A 271 23.58 -18.04 -17.55
N TRP A 272 22.97 -17.58 -16.45
CA TRP A 272 23.15 -16.23 -15.93
C TRP A 272 23.35 -16.25 -14.40
N PRO A 273 24.25 -15.43 -13.84
CA PRO A 273 24.49 -15.37 -12.39
C PRO A 273 23.28 -14.97 -11.56
N GLY A 274 22.30 -14.27 -12.17
CA GLY A 274 21.07 -13.87 -11.52
C GLY A 274 20.05 -13.25 -12.46
N VAL A 275 18.88 -12.94 -11.92
CA VAL A 275 17.77 -12.30 -12.67
C VAL A 275 18.17 -10.90 -13.15
N GLU A 276 18.80 -10.09 -12.30
CA GLU A 276 19.21 -8.73 -12.67
C GLU A 276 20.30 -8.73 -13.75
N HIS A 277 21.26 -9.66 -13.70
CA HIS A 277 22.29 -9.82 -14.74
C HIS A 277 21.67 -10.06 -16.12
N TYR A 278 20.76 -11.03 -16.21
CA TYR A 278 20.04 -11.32 -17.44
C TYR A 278 19.22 -10.10 -17.90
N TYR A 279 18.44 -9.50 -17.00
CA TYR A 279 17.56 -8.38 -17.33
C TYR A 279 18.33 -7.17 -17.89
N GLN A 280 19.48 -6.82 -17.31
CA GLN A 280 20.31 -5.70 -17.78
C GLN A 280 20.99 -6.01 -19.11
N ALA A 281 21.45 -7.24 -19.33
CA ALA A 281 22.08 -7.62 -20.59
C ALA A 281 21.08 -7.61 -21.77
N GLN A 282 19.82 -7.99 -21.53
CA GLN A 282 18.79 -8.06 -22.57
C GLN A 282 18.44 -6.71 -23.20
N LYS A 283 18.79 -5.58 -22.55
CA LYS A 283 18.68 -4.23 -23.14
C LYS A 283 19.47 -4.08 -24.45
N PHE A 284 20.58 -4.82 -24.57
CA PHE A 284 21.54 -4.70 -25.66
C PHE A 284 21.46 -5.87 -26.65
N LYS A 285 20.48 -6.78 -26.49
CA LYS A 285 20.34 -7.95 -27.35
C LYS A 285 20.11 -7.52 -28.81
N GLY A 286 20.90 -8.10 -29.72
CA GLY A 286 20.80 -7.85 -31.17
C GLY A 286 21.56 -6.60 -31.66
N VAL A 287 22.18 -5.84 -30.77
CA VAL A 287 22.93 -4.62 -31.13
C VAL A 287 24.35 -4.98 -31.55
N GLN A 288 24.70 -4.65 -32.80
CA GLN A 288 26.02 -4.91 -33.38
C GLN A 288 27.00 -3.76 -33.10
N ASP A 289 27.18 -3.40 -31.83
CA ASP A 289 28.15 -2.41 -31.38
C ASP A 289 29.12 -3.03 -30.36
N THR A 290 30.41 -2.78 -30.55
CA THR A 290 31.48 -3.34 -29.71
C THR A 290 31.35 -2.96 -28.23
N LEU A 291 30.86 -1.75 -27.91
CA LEU A 291 30.64 -1.29 -26.54
C LEU A 291 29.45 -2.01 -25.89
N ALA A 292 28.39 -2.26 -26.67
CA ALA A 292 27.22 -3.00 -26.21
C ALA A 292 27.60 -4.46 -25.91
N MET A 293 28.42 -5.09 -26.78
CA MET A 293 28.91 -6.45 -26.55
C MET A 293 29.84 -6.54 -25.33
N ASP A 294 30.76 -5.58 -25.17
CA ASP A 294 31.69 -5.53 -24.03
C ASP A 294 30.93 -5.32 -22.70
N VAL A 295 29.92 -4.44 -22.67
CA VAL A 295 29.12 -4.26 -21.44
C VAL A 295 28.32 -5.51 -21.09
N VAL A 296 27.77 -6.23 -22.08
CA VAL A 296 27.02 -7.47 -21.84
C VAL A 296 27.93 -8.52 -21.21
N LYS A 297 29.17 -8.65 -21.71
CA LYS A 297 30.17 -9.55 -21.12
C LYS A 297 30.51 -9.13 -19.68
N LYS A 298 30.73 -7.84 -19.44
CA LYS A 298 30.98 -7.31 -18.08
C LYS A 298 29.80 -7.52 -17.14
N ILE A 299 28.57 -7.38 -17.62
CA ILE A 299 27.36 -7.69 -16.86
C ILE A 299 27.32 -9.18 -16.50
N GLN A 300 27.70 -10.08 -17.42
CA GLN A 300 27.78 -11.52 -17.13
C GLN A 300 28.85 -11.86 -16.08
N GLU A 301 29.96 -11.13 -16.06
CA GLU A 301 31.08 -11.32 -15.13
C GLU A 301 30.91 -10.57 -13.79
N ALA A 302 29.89 -9.71 -13.67
CA ALA A 302 29.64 -8.89 -12.49
C ALA A 302 29.42 -9.74 -11.23
N GLN A 303 30.08 -9.36 -10.13
CA GLN A 303 30.09 -10.13 -8.89
C GLN A 303 28.79 -9.98 -8.09
N SER A 304 28.02 -8.91 -8.34
CA SER A 304 26.73 -8.69 -7.67
C SER A 304 25.64 -8.18 -8.62
N PRO A 305 24.35 -8.37 -8.26
CA PRO A 305 23.21 -7.80 -8.99
C PRO A 305 23.24 -6.26 -9.06
N GLU A 306 23.73 -5.58 -8.03
CA GLU A 306 23.91 -4.13 -8.00
C GLU A 306 24.96 -3.66 -9.03
N GLU A 307 26.08 -4.38 -9.14
CA GLU A 307 27.11 -4.09 -10.14
C GLU A 307 26.56 -4.29 -11.57
N ALA A 308 25.86 -5.39 -11.81
CA ALA A 308 25.18 -5.64 -13.08
C ALA A 308 24.16 -4.53 -13.42
N ALA A 309 23.35 -4.10 -12.45
CA ALA A 309 22.41 -3.00 -12.57
C ALA A 309 23.11 -1.68 -12.91
N GLN A 310 24.22 -1.37 -12.24
CA GLN A 310 25.00 -0.16 -12.46
C GLN A 310 25.59 -0.11 -13.88
N LEU A 311 26.21 -1.21 -14.33
CA LEU A 311 26.82 -1.32 -15.66
C LEU A 311 25.77 -1.12 -16.77
N GLY A 312 24.66 -1.86 -16.71
CA GLY A 312 23.59 -1.79 -17.72
C GLY A 312 22.88 -0.44 -17.76
N ARG A 313 22.57 0.15 -16.59
CA ARG A 313 21.93 1.47 -16.51
C ARG A 313 22.88 2.59 -16.97
N SER A 314 24.16 2.53 -16.60
CA SER A 314 25.14 3.54 -16.98
C SER A 314 25.31 3.64 -18.49
N LEU A 315 25.41 2.50 -19.19
CA LEU A 315 25.51 2.54 -20.66
C LEU A 315 24.22 3.00 -21.30
N ALA A 316 23.06 2.47 -20.87
CA ALA A 316 21.76 2.87 -21.40
C ALA A 316 21.48 4.39 -21.25
N MET A 317 21.95 5.01 -20.15
CA MET A 317 21.84 6.46 -19.95
C MET A 317 22.80 7.26 -20.84
N ARG A 318 24.04 6.80 -21.02
CA ARG A 318 25.06 7.52 -21.82
C ARG A 318 24.88 7.35 -23.32
N ARG A 319 24.37 6.19 -23.75
CA ARG A 319 24.17 5.78 -25.13
C ARG A 319 22.80 5.10 -25.30
N PRO A 320 21.69 5.86 -25.21
CA PRO A 320 20.34 5.31 -25.39
C PRO A 320 20.13 4.65 -26.76
N ASP A 321 20.90 5.07 -27.78
CA ASP A 321 20.92 4.52 -29.13
C ASP A 321 21.38 3.04 -29.20
N LEU A 322 22.10 2.58 -28.17
CA LEU A 322 22.55 1.19 -28.06
C LEU A 322 21.53 0.29 -27.35
N VAL A 323 20.41 0.82 -26.85
CA VAL A 323 19.33 0.00 -26.31
C VAL A 323 18.44 -0.47 -27.46
N ARG A 324 18.06 -1.74 -27.46
CA ARG A 324 17.15 -2.31 -28.46
C ARG A 324 15.86 -1.49 -28.58
N ALA A 325 15.40 -1.29 -29.81
CA ALA A 325 14.30 -0.35 -30.11
C ALA A 325 12.96 -0.73 -29.46
N ASP A 326 12.69 -2.02 -29.29
CA ASP A 326 11.47 -2.58 -28.70
C ASP A 326 11.57 -2.78 -27.17
N TRP A 327 12.59 -2.22 -26.51
CA TRP A 327 12.85 -2.47 -25.09
C TRP A 327 11.65 -2.17 -24.19
N GLU A 328 10.95 -1.05 -24.43
CA GLU A 328 9.81 -0.64 -23.62
C GLU A 328 8.64 -1.63 -23.71
N ASP A 329 8.50 -2.31 -24.85
CA ASP A 329 7.44 -3.30 -25.09
C ASP A 329 7.80 -4.67 -24.51
N VAL A 330 9.08 -5.06 -24.51
CA VAL A 330 9.50 -6.43 -24.13
C VAL A 330 9.98 -6.56 -22.68
N LYS A 331 10.32 -5.45 -22.00
CA LYS A 331 10.95 -5.47 -20.66
C LYS A 331 10.18 -6.28 -19.60
N LEU A 332 8.84 -6.29 -19.64
CA LEU A 332 8.00 -7.04 -18.70
C LEU A 332 8.12 -8.55 -18.92
N GLU A 333 8.06 -8.99 -20.18
CA GLU A 333 8.17 -10.40 -20.54
C GLU A 333 9.59 -10.93 -20.34
N VAL A 334 10.61 -10.10 -20.59
CA VAL A 334 12.01 -10.43 -20.26
C VAL A 334 12.17 -10.69 -18.75
N MET A 335 11.65 -9.81 -17.89
CA MET A 335 11.68 -10.00 -16.44
C MET A 335 10.90 -11.25 -16.02
N TYR A 336 9.69 -11.44 -16.56
CA TYR A 336 8.86 -12.61 -16.24
C TYR A 336 9.56 -13.93 -16.58
N LYS A 337 10.20 -14.02 -17.75
CA LYS A 337 10.96 -15.21 -18.17
C LYS A 337 12.09 -15.54 -17.18
N ALA A 338 12.83 -14.53 -16.74
CA ALA A 338 13.93 -14.69 -15.80
C ALA A 338 13.45 -15.12 -14.40
N LEU A 339 12.37 -14.52 -13.91
CA LEU A 339 11.73 -14.94 -12.66
C LEU A 339 11.22 -16.37 -12.75
N LYS A 340 10.53 -16.73 -13.84
CA LYS A 340 10.06 -18.10 -14.06
C LYS A 340 11.22 -19.09 -13.99
N ALA A 341 12.34 -18.83 -14.66
CA ALA A 341 13.52 -19.70 -14.60
C ALA A 341 14.05 -19.85 -13.17
N LYS A 342 14.16 -18.76 -12.40
CA LYS A 342 14.58 -18.79 -10.99
C LYS A 342 13.66 -19.68 -10.14
N PHE A 343 12.36 -19.39 -10.14
CA PHE A 343 11.42 -20.11 -9.26
C PHE A 343 11.11 -21.53 -9.75
N SER A 344 11.34 -21.85 -11.02
CA SER A 344 11.28 -23.24 -11.51
C SER A 344 12.50 -24.06 -11.08
N LYS A 345 13.69 -23.45 -10.99
CA LYS A 345 14.92 -24.14 -10.61
C LYS A 345 14.99 -24.47 -9.11
N TYR A 346 14.59 -23.54 -8.24
CA TYR A 346 14.75 -23.70 -6.79
C TYR A 346 13.41 -24.04 -6.12
N SER A 347 13.23 -25.29 -5.72
CA SER A 347 12.01 -25.78 -5.05
C SER A 347 11.67 -25.00 -3.78
N GLY A 348 12.67 -24.66 -2.95
CA GLY A 348 12.45 -23.83 -1.75
C GLY A 348 11.90 -22.44 -2.06
N LEU A 349 12.35 -21.81 -3.16
CA LEU A 349 11.80 -20.53 -3.61
C LEU A 349 10.41 -20.68 -4.20
N ARG A 350 10.15 -21.77 -4.93
CA ARG A 350 8.81 -22.12 -5.41
C ARG A 350 7.84 -22.24 -4.25
N SER A 351 8.20 -23.02 -3.22
CA SER A 351 7.40 -23.18 -2.01
C SER A 351 7.20 -21.86 -1.26
N LEU A 352 8.23 -21.02 -1.17
CA LEU A 352 8.12 -19.67 -0.60
C LEU A 352 7.11 -18.82 -1.39
N LEU A 353 7.18 -18.83 -2.73
CA LEU A 353 6.24 -18.07 -3.55
C LEU A 353 4.81 -18.59 -3.38
N LEU A 354 4.63 -19.91 -3.32
CA LEU A 354 3.32 -20.54 -3.10
C LEU A 354 2.79 -20.30 -1.68
N SER A 355 3.65 -20.22 -0.66
CA SER A 355 3.23 -19.97 0.72
C SER A 355 2.59 -18.59 0.89
N THR A 356 2.91 -17.65 -0.02
CA THR A 356 2.27 -16.34 -0.14
C THR A 356 0.89 -16.37 -0.79
N SER A 357 0.35 -17.54 -1.14
CA SER A 357 -1.01 -17.65 -1.69
C SER A 357 -2.03 -16.94 -0.79
N GLY A 358 -2.92 -16.17 -1.41
CA GLY A 358 -3.89 -15.32 -0.72
C GLY A 358 -3.36 -13.95 -0.28
N THR A 359 -2.07 -13.66 -0.45
CA THR A 359 -1.48 -12.35 -0.08
C THR A 359 -1.08 -11.53 -1.30
N ILE A 360 -1.07 -10.20 -1.16
CA ILE A 360 -0.53 -9.29 -2.18
C ILE A 360 0.98 -9.19 -2.01
N LEU A 361 1.72 -9.38 -3.10
CA LEU A 361 3.17 -9.17 -3.12
C LEU A 361 3.48 -7.74 -3.56
N SER A 362 4.19 -7.00 -2.71
CA SER A 362 4.56 -5.60 -2.96
C SER A 362 6.07 -5.43 -2.95
N GLU A 363 6.65 -5.16 -4.13
CA GLU A 363 8.04 -4.76 -4.23
C GLU A 363 8.14 -3.32 -3.70
N SER A 364 8.78 -3.15 -2.55
CA SER A 364 8.78 -1.90 -1.79
C SER A 364 9.98 -1.01 -2.14
N SER A 365 10.37 -0.96 -3.42
CA SER A 365 11.43 -0.05 -3.86
C SER A 365 10.97 1.40 -3.71
N PRO A 366 11.72 2.21 -2.96
CA PRO A 366 11.34 3.58 -2.62
C PRO A 366 11.60 4.58 -3.76
N CYS A 367 12.20 4.15 -4.87
CA CYS A 367 12.60 5.04 -5.96
C CYS A 367 12.25 4.50 -7.36
N ASP A 368 11.84 3.24 -7.47
CA ASP A 368 11.47 2.61 -8.74
C ASP A 368 9.95 2.51 -8.83
N LEU A 369 9.32 3.50 -9.47
CA LEU A 369 7.87 3.55 -9.64
C LEU A 369 7.37 2.59 -10.73
N PHE A 370 8.25 2.00 -11.53
CA PHE A 370 7.84 1.05 -12.55
C PHE A 370 7.82 -0.37 -12.00
N TRP A 371 8.91 -0.81 -11.38
CA TRP A 371 9.01 -2.16 -10.83
C TRP A 371 8.42 -2.27 -9.42
N GLY A 372 8.57 -1.23 -8.62
CA GLY A 372 8.09 -1.16 -7.24
C GLY A 372 6.74 -0.49 -7.09
N ALA A 373 6.17 -0.63 -5.89
CA ALA A 373 4.96 0.02 -5.45
C ALA A 373 5.16 1.51 -5.11
N GLY A 374 6.40 2.01 -5.14
CA GLY A 374 6.72 3.37 -4.70
C GLY A 374 6.56 3.53 -3.18
N ARG A 375 6.86 4.74 -2.66
CA ARG A 375 6.84 4.98 -1.21
C ARG A 375 5.41 5.16 -0.67
N GLU A 376 4.45 5.43 -1.54
CA GLU A 376 3.08 5.83 -1.25
C GLU A 376 2.04 5.02 -2.04
N GLY A 377 2.45 3.93 -2.71
CA GLY A 377 1.58 3.12 -3.58
C GLY A 377 1.39 3.73 -4.97
N GLU A 378 2.16 4.74 -5.33
CA GLU A 378 2.14 5.44 -6.62
C GLU A 378 2.87 4.67 -7.73
N GLY A 379 3.68 3.68 -7.35
CA GLY A 379 4.37 2.81 -8.29
C GLY A 379 3.47 1.70 -8.83
N LEU A 380 3.77 1.24 -10.04
CA LEU A 380 2.98 0.23 -10.75
C LEU A 380 3.11 -1.17 -10.13
N ASN A 381 4.10 -1.39 -9.26
CA ASN A 381 4.41 -2.68 -8.62
C ASN A 381 4.48 -3.82 -9.64
N ASN A 382 5.09 -3.58 -10.81
CA ASN A 382 5.13 -4.58 -11.86
C ASN A 382 5.86 -5.85 -11.42
N LEU A 383 6.88 -5.77 -10.54
CA LEU A 383 7.56 -6.96 -10.05
C LEU A 383 6.64 -7.83 -9.18
N GLY A 384 5.94 -7.22 -8.23
CA GLY A 384 4.94 -7.91 -7.41
C GLY A 384 3.85 -8.56 -8.27
N ARG A 385 3.36 -7.85 -9.29
CA ARG A 385 2.38 -8.36 -10.27
C ARG A 385 2.91 -9.57 -11.04
N LEU A 386 4.15 -9.54 -11.52
CA LEU A 386 4.75 -10.67 -12.23
C LEU A 386 4.92 -11.89 -11.32
N LEU A 387 5.32 -11.69 -10.07
CA LEU A 387 5.43 -12.77 -9.07
C LEU A 387 4.07 -13.39 -8.75
N MET A 388 3.02 -12.58 -8.61
CA MET A 388 1.66 -13.07 -8.41
C MET A 388 1.14 -13.82 -9.65
N ARG A 389 1.43 -13.34 -10.86
CA ARG A 389 1.14 -14.06 -12.11
C ARG A 389 1.85 -15.42 -12.14
N LEU A 390 3.11 -15.46 -11.75
CA LEU A 390 3.91 -16.69 -11.69
C LEU A 390 3.40 -17.67 -10.62
N ARG A 391 3.00 -17.16 -9.45
CA ARG A 391 2.36 -17.93 -8.38
C ARG A 391 1.09 -18.62 -8.89
N SER A 392 0.22 -17.88 -9.57
CA SER A 392 -1.01 -18.44 -10.16
C SER A 392 -0.72 -19.49 -11.23
N HIS A 393 0.37 -19.36 -11.98
CA HIS A 393 0.80 -20.38 -12.94
C HIS A 393 1.21 -21.68 -12.23
N PHE A 394 2.03 -21.61 -11.19
CA PHE A 394 2.46 -22.80 -10.44
C PHE A 394 1.33 -23.48 -9.67
N LEU A 395 0.39 -22.73 -9.10
CA LEU A 395 -0.79 -23.31 -8.46
C LEU A 395 -1.65 -24.11 -9.44
N LYS A 396 -1.80 -23.64 -10.68
CA LYS A 396 -2.53 -24.38 -11.73
C LYS A 396 -1.79 -25.65 -12.15
N GLU A 397 -0.46 -25.60 -12.26
CA GLU A 397 0.35 -26.81 -12.55
C GLU A 397 0.18 -27.88 -11.46
N GLU A 398 0.14 -27.49 -10.17
CA GLU A 398 -0.05 -28.42 -9.05
C GLU A 398 -1.45 -29.03 -9.04
N GLN A 399 -2.49 -28.24 -9.30
CA GLN A 399 -3.86 -28.73 -9.44
C GLN A 399 -4.05 -29.68 -10.63
N HIS A 400 -3.36 -29.43 -11.75
CA HIS A 400 -3.38 -30.32 -12.91
C HIS A 400 -2.60 -31.62 -12.67
N ALA A 401 -1.49 -31.57 -11.92
CA ALA A 401 -0.72 -32.75 -11.52
C ALA A 401 -1.48 -33.65 -10.52
N GLU A 402 -2.38 -33.09 -9.70
CA GLU A 402 -3.26 -33.85 -8.80
C GLU A 402 -4.45 -34.51 -9.51
N TYR A 403 -4.84 -34.02 -10.68
CA TYR A 403 -5.98 -34.54 -11.47
C TYR A 403 -5.60 -35.48 -12.62
N GLU A 404 -4.31 -35.70 -12.89
CA GLU A 404 -3.90 -36.82 -13.76
C GLU A 404 -4.07 -38.14 -13.01
N PRO A 405 -4.92 -39.07 -13.49
CA PRO A 405 -5.08 -40.36 -12.83
C PRO A 405 -3.72 -41.06 -12.84
N LYS A 406 -3.24 -41.47 -11.66
CA LYS A 406 -2.18 -42.47 -11.52
C LYS A 406 -2.59 -43.65 -12.39
N THR A 407 -1.99 -43.75 -13.57
CA THR A 407 -2.17 -44.90 -14.44
C THR A 407 -1.62 -46.08 -13.66
N SER A 408 -2.57 -46.90 -13.23
CA SER A 408 -2.35 -48.16 -12.55
C SER A 408 -1.34 -48.97 -13.38
N THR A 409 -0.12 -49.09 -12.89
CA THR A 409 0.79 -50.14 -13.33
C THR A 409 0.36 -51.42 -12.62
N MET A 410 -0.73 -52.01 -13.10
CA MET A 410 -0.85 -53.46 -13.12
C MET A 410 -0.09 -53.95 -14.35
N ASN A 411 0.89 -54.82 -14.12
CA ASN A 411 1.37 -55.88 -15.00
C ASN A 411 2.28 -56.74 -14.09
N THR A 412 1.74 -57.83 -13.53
CA THR A 412 1.90 -59.24 -13.97
C THR A 412 3.27 -59.80 -13.62
#